data_AF-A0AAE7C046-F1
#
_entry.id   AF-A0AAE7C046-F1
#
_cell.length_a   1.000
_cell.length_b   1.000
_cell.length_c   1.000
_cell.angle_alpha   90.00
_cell.angle_beta   90.00
_cell.angle_gamma   90.00
#
_symmetry.space_group_name_H-M   'P 1'
#
loop_
_entity.id
_entity.type
_entity.pdbx_description
1 polymer ?
#
loop_
_entity_poly.entity_id
_entity_poly.type
_entity_poly.pdbx_seq_one_letter_code
_entity_poly.pdbx_strand_id
1 'polypeptide(L)'
;MVKSIFLQDGEEIFVDDEDFERINKHLWYKTYPNFKRYKSNSRSIFADVDRKKILLTTFIENGCYQKIKNNDFTRKNLTTRGNKYRWQMAKVNSSSRYKGVHWAKDKNKWTASIVIDGKKKYLGRYKNEDDAARAYNQAVIDYWNGDGYLNVIGEDNRLRPKNLSTKRKQNLKGRKNLTKYKGLYKDKSGYSASIYYDKKNYIGYQKDKRKAALIYNKCAIYLHGDEAILNDVPMTDELKEFISNWKIPEKIKRLKDEANEHTNQDRE
;
A
#
# COMPACT_ATOMS: atom_id res chain seq x y z
N MET A 1 -21.36 9.06 -7.47
CA MET A 1 -21.36 8.32 -6.18
C MET A 1 -20.03 7.60 -6.03
N VAL A 2 -19.61 7.22 -4.82
CA VAL A 2 -18.36 6.47 -4.59
C VAL A 2 -18.68 4.98 -4.47
N LYS A 3 -17.87 4.12 -5.08
CA LYS A 3 -17.98 2.66 -5.02
C LYS A 3 -16.68 2.04 -4.51
N SER A 4 -16.82 0.90 -3.84
CA SER A 4 -15.72 0.12 -3.30
C SER A 4 -15.28 -0.98 -4.26
N ILE A 5 -13.98 -1.12 -4.44
CA ILE A 5 -13.34 -2.21 -5.17
C ILE A 5 -12.29 -2.85 -4.25
N PHE A 6 -12.22 -4.18 -4.26
CA PHE A 6 -11.27 -4.91 -3.44
C PHE A 6 -10.09 -5.38 -4.29
N LEU A 7 -8.89 -5.10 -3.81
CA LEU A 7 -7.65 -5.63 -4.39
C LEU A 7 -7.54 -7.14 -4.13
N GLN A 8 -6.61 -7.81 -4.82
CA GLN A 8 -6.34 -9.25 -4.64
C GLN A 8 -6.04 -9.65 -3.18
N ASP A 9 -5.56 -8.69 -2.38
CA ASP A 9 -5.28 -8.86 -0.96
C ASP A 9 -6.42 -8.45 -0.02
N GLY A 10 -7.60 -8.18 -0.56
CA GLY A 10 -8.76 -7.74 0.19
C GLY A 10 -8.68 -6.30 0.68
N GLU A 11 -7.63 -5.55 0.35
CA GLU A 11 -7.58 -4.11 0.64
C GLU A 11 -8.65 -3.38 -0.18
N GLU A 12 -9.49 -2.61 0.49
CA GLU A 12 -10.54 -1.81 -0.14
C GLU A 12 -9.96 -0.52 -0.72
N ILE A 13 -10.37 -0.19 -1.94
CA ILE A 13 -10.13 1.10 -2.60
C ILE A 13 -11.44 1.70 -3.09
N PHE A 14 -11.45 3.02 -3.24
CA PHE A 14 -12.62 3.80 -3.60
C PHE A 14 -12.46 4.38 -5.00
N VAL A 15 -13.49 4.24 -5.84
CA VAL A 15 -13.54 4.78 -7.21
C VAL A 15 -14.87 5.47 -7.44
N ASP A 16 -14.97 6.29 -8.48
CA ASP A 16 -16.26 6.85 -8.88
C ASP A 16 -17.14 5.78 -9.54
N ASP A 17 -18.45 5.93 -9.35
CA ASP A 17 -19.48 5.06 -9.91
C ASP A 17 -19.38 4.94 -11.44
N GLU A 18 -19.05 6.03 -12.13
CA GLU A 18 -18.83 6.07 -13.59
C GLU A 18 -17.70 5.12 -14.06
N ASP A 19 -16.74 4.85 -13.18
CA ASP A 19 -15.55 4.06 -13.46
C ASP A 19 -15.64 2.64 -12.90
N PHE A 20 -16.62 2.39 -12.01
CA PHE A 20 -16.75 1.13 -11.27
C PHE A 20 -16.86 -0.08 -12.20
N GLU A 21 -17.81 -0.07 -13.14
CA GLU A 21 -18.11 -1.23 -14.01
C GLU A 21 -16.91 -1.66 -14.86
N ARG A 22 -16.12 -0.70 -15.37
CA ARG A 22 -14.93 -1.02 -16.17
C ARG A 22 -13.75 -1.47 -15.31
N ILE A 23 -13.59 -0.91 -14.10
CA ILE A 23 -12.50 -1.28 -13.18
C ILE A 23 -12.75 -2.68 -12.58
N ASN A 24 -14.00 -2.98 -12.19
CA ASN A 24 -14.37 -4.22 -11.50
C ASN A 24 -14.26 -5.49 -12.37
N LYS A 25 -14.10 -5.34 -13.70
CA LYS A 25 -13.80 -6.43 -14.63
C LYS A 25 -12.38 -6.99 -14.49
N HIS A 26 -11.50 -6.27 -13.81
CA HIS A 26 -10.09 -6.61 -13.70
C HIS A 26 -9.69 -6.91 -12.26
N LEU A 27 -8.68 -7.77 -12.10
CA LEU A 27 -8.09 -8.08 -10.80
C LEU A 27 -6.93 -7.13 -10.54
N TRP A 28 -7.13 -6.25 -9.56
CA TRP A 28 -6.16 -5.24 -9.20
C TRP A 28 -5.26 -5.71 -8.06
N TYR A 29 -3.97 -5.48 -8.19
CA TYR A 29 -2.97 -5.81 -7.17
C TYR A 29 -2.03 -4.65 -6.89
N LYS A 30 -1.63 -4.50 -5.63
CA LYS A 30 -0.65 -3.47 -5.24
C LYS A 30 0.77 -3.98 -5.41
N THR A 31 1.63 -3.10 -5.88
CA THR A 31 3.08 -3.31 -5.96
C THR A 31 3.80 -2.19 -5.24
N TYR A 32 5.00 -2.46 -4.75
CA TYR A 32 5.86 -1.49 -4.08
C TYR A 32 7.14 -1.28 -4.91
N PRO A 33 7.04 -0.57 -6.05
CA PRO A 33 8.18 -0.35 -6.91
C PRO A 33 9.28 0.38 -6.11
N ASN A 34 10.50 -0.16 -6.17
CA ASN A 34 11.69 0.46 -5.61
C ASN A 34 11.77 0.57 -4.07
N PHE A 35 10.99 -0.20 -3.30
CA PHE A 35 11.12 -0.26 -1.82
C PHE A 35 12.57 -0.45 -1.38
N LYS A 36 13.30 -1.40 -1.99
CA LYS A 36 14.71 -1.68 -1.67
C LYS A 36 15.66 -0.50 -1.93
N ARG A 37 15.38 0.34 -2.93
CA ARG A 37 16.28 1.42 -3.37
C ARG A 37 16.01 2.74 -2.66
N TYR A 38 14.75 3.07 -2.41
CA TYR A 38 14.38 4.38 -1.85
C TYR A 38 13.80 4.30 -0.43
N LYS A 39 13.67 3.09 0.15
CA LYS A 39 12.90 2.84 1.37
C LYS A 39 11.52 3.51 1.29
N SER A 40 10.96 3.60 0.09
CA SER A 40 9.73 4.31 -0.19
C SER A 40 8.57 3.33 -0.17
N ASN A 41 7.51 3.74 0.51
CA ASN A 41 6.28 2.99 0.69
C ASN A 41 5.21 3.31 -0.34
N SER A 42 5.54 4.06 -1.40
CA SER A 42 4.57 4.40 -2.42
C SER A 42 4.12 3.14 -3.15
N ARG A 43 2.93 2.64 -2.79
CA ARG A 43 2.28 1.56 -3.51
C ARG A 43 1.74 2.06 -4.84
N SER A 44 1.68 1.17 -5.82
CA SER A 44 1.07 1.42 -7.13
C SER A 44 0.19 0.23 -7.47
N ILE A 45 -1.05 0.51 -7.88
CA ILE A 45 -2.07 -0.50 -8.13
C ILE A 45 -2.10 -0.80 -9.63
N PHE A 46 -1.96 -2.07 -9.99
CA PHE A 46 -1.90 -2.52 -11.37
C PHE A 46 -2.91 -3.64 -11.63
N ALA A 47 -3.26 -3.81 -12.91
CA ALA A 47 -3.92 -4.98 -13.43
C ALA A 47 -3.27 -5.38 -14.76
N ASP A 48 -3.40 -6.65 -15.13
CA ASP A 48 -3.02 -7.14 -16.46
C ASP A 48 -4.25 -7.12 -17.36
N VAL A 49 -4.27 -6.19 -18.31
CA VAL A 49 -5.36 -5.97 -19.27
C VAL A 49 -4.79 -6.25 -20.67
N ASP A 50 -5.38 -7.19 -21.41
CA ASP A 50 -4.90 -7.59 -22.75
C ASP A 50 -3.40 -7.93 -22.81
N ARG A 51 -2.93 -8.68 -21.80
CA ARG A 51 -1.52 -9.07 -21.62
C ARG A 51 -0.56 -7.88 -21.43
N LYS A 52 -1.09 -6.69 -21.13
CA LYS A 52 -0.31 -5.50 -20.77
C LYS A 52 -0.57 -5.12 -19.32
N LYS A 53 0.51 -4.81 -18.61
CA LYS A 53 0.43 -4.27 -17.25
C LYS A 53 -0.01 -2.80 -17.30
N ILE A 54 -1.17 -2.50 -16.73
CA ILE A 54 -1.74 -1.14 -16.71
C ILE A 54 -1.89 -0.66 -15.25
N LEU A 55 -1.50 0.59 -15.01
CA LEU A 55 -1.65 1.27 -13.72
C LEU A 55 -3.10 1.74 -13.54
N LEU A 56 -3.67 1.60 -12.34
CA LEU A 56 -5.05 2.00 -12.06
C LEU A 56 -5.33 3.45 -12.41
N THR A 57 -4.42 4.38 -12.10
CA THR A 57 -4.63 5.79 -12.46
C THR A 57 -4.67 5.98 -13.97
N THR A 58 -3.75 5.35 -14.73
CA THR A 58 -3.75 5.40 -16.20
C THR A 58 -5.00 4.74 -16.80
N PHE A 59 -5.46 3.64 -16.22
CA PHE A 59 -6.71 3.01 -16.61
C PHE A 59 -7.90 3.93 -16.33
N ILE A 60 -7.84 4.73 -15.26
CA ILE A 60 -8.90 5.68 -14.94
C ILE A 60 -8.95 6.85 -15.91
N GLU A 61 -7.80 7.48 -16.10
CA GLU A 61 -7.62 8.58 -17.01
C GLU A 61 -6.15 8.64 -17.37
N ASN A 62 -5.86 8.65 -18.67
CA ASN A 62 -4.50 8.65 -19.13
C ASN A 62 -3.74 9.88 -18.58
N GLY A 63 -2.54 9.65 -18.02
CA GLY A 63 -1.71 10.69 -17.45
C GLY A 63 -2.11 11.19 -16.05
N CYS A 64 -3.19 10.69 -15.44
CA CYS A 64 -3.60 11.15 -14.13
C CYS A 64 -2.76 10.56 -12.98
N TYR A 65 -2.73 11.27 -11.85
CA TYR A 65 -2.09 10.84 -10.61
C TYR A 65 -2.88 11.32 -9.41
N GLN A 66 -2.70 10.63 -8.28
CA GLN A 66 -3.31 11.01 -7.01
C GLN A 66 -2.66 12.26 -6.40
N LYS A 67 -3.49 13.16 -5.87
CA LYS A 67 -3.12 14.32 -5.04
C LYS A 67 -2.63 13.87 -3.67
N ILE A 68 -3.33 12.92 -3.06
CA ILE A 68 -2.98 12.28 -1.78
C ILE A 68 -2.81 10.78 -2.02
N LYS A 69 -1.68 10.22 -1.59
CA LYS A 69 -1.38 8.78 -1.77
C LYS A 69 -2.10 7.94 -0.71
N ASN A 70 -3.28 7.45 -1.05
CA ASN A 70 -4.12 6.61 -0.20
C ASN A 70 -4.99 5.66 -1.05
N ASN A 71 -6.09 5.15 -0.47
CA ASN A 71 -7.00 4.20 -1.10
C ASN A 71 -8.11 4.88 -1.91
N ASP A 72 -8.08 6.21 -2.00
CA ASP A 72 -9.06 6.99 -2.75
C ASP A 72 -8.55 7.24 -4.17
N PHE A 73 -9.21 6.63 -5.15
CA PHE A 73 -8.97 6.77 -6.59
C PHE A 73 -10.13 7.49 -7.28
N THR A 74 -10.92 8.25 -6.54
CA THR A 74 -11.98 9.09 -7.12
C THR A 74 -11.41 10.36 -7.76
N ARG A 75 -12.15 10.99 -8.67
CA ARG A 75 -11.83 12.24 -9.38
C ARG A 75 -11.47 13.37 -8.42
N LYS A 76 -12.00 13.40 -7.20
CA LYS A 76 -11.65 14.43 -6.20
C LYS A 76 -10.18 14.35 -5.78
N ASN A 77 -9.62 13.12 -5.74
CA ASN A 77 -8.23 12.86 -5.39
C ASN A 77 -7.34 12.62 -6.61
N LEU A 78 -7.89 12.54 -7.83
CA LEU A 78 -7.11 12.45 -9.06
C LEU A 78 -6.94 13.82 -9.72
N THR A 79 -5.87 13.97 -10.49
CA THR A 79 -5.66 15.14 -11.34
C THR A 79 -4.69 14.80 -12.47
N THR A 80 -4.88 15.46 -13.60
CA THR A 80 -3.96 15.50 -14.76
C THR A 80 -3.18 16.81 -14.80
N ARG A 81 -3.48 17.77 -13.93
CA ARG A 81 -2.94 19.13 -13.96
C ARG A 81 -1.55 19.22 -13.36
N GLY A 82 -0.63 19.84 -14.11
CA GLY A 82 0.72 20.13 -13.66
C GLY A 82 1.63 18.92 -13.70
N ASN A 83 2.42 18.72 -12.64
CA ASN A 83 3.34 17.60 -12.55
C ASN A 83 3.11 16.84 -11.24
N LYS A 84 3.17 15.49 -11.28
CA LYS A 84 3.10 14.60 -10.12
C LYS A 84 4.00 15.01 -8.96
N TYR A 85 5.14 15.68 -9.21
CA TYR A 85 6.03 16.17 -8.16
C TYR A 85 5.37 17.19 -7.22
N ARG A 86 4.35 17.95 -7.69
CA ARG A 86 3.60 18.90 -6.85
C ARG A 86 2.92 18.20 -5.66
N TRP A 87 2.44 16.98 -5.89
CA TRP A 87 1.63 16.20 -4.95
C TRP A 87 2.42 15.18 -4.12
N GLN A 88 3.73 15.06 -4.35
CA GLN A 88 4.56 14.14 -3.59
C GLN A 88 4.80 14.63 -2.17
N MET A 89 4.65 13.75 -1.19
CA MET A 89 5.06 13.97 0.21
C MET A 89 6.58 14.18 0.37
N ALA A 90 7.02 14.46 1.59
CA ALA A 90 8.44 14.51 1.91
C ALA A 90 9.11 13.13 1.74
N LYS A 91 10.38 13.12 1.34
CA LYS A 91 11.14 11.88 1.16
C LYS A 91 11.56 11.31 2.52
N VAL A 92 11.56 9.97 2.64
CA VAL A 92 11.94 9.25 3.88
C VAL A 92 13.31 9.68 4.41
N ASN A 93 14.30 9.78 3.52
CA ASN A 93 15.67 10.13 3.87
C ASN A 93 15.94 11.65 3.79
N SER A 94 14.89 12.47 3.81
CA SER A 94 15.04 13.92 3.87
C SER A 94 15.54 14.34 5.26
N SER A 95 16.33 15.41 5.31
CA SER A 95 16.71 16.04 6.58
C SER A 95 15.55 16.73 7.28
N SER A 96 14.46 17.01 6.55
CA SER A 96 13.23 17.59 7.07
C SER A 96 12.07 16.61 7.02
N ARG A 97 11.16 16.73 7.99
CA ARG A 97 9.87 16.05 7.99
C ARG A 97 8.87 16.63 6.98
N TYR A 98 9.14 17.81 6.43
CA TYR A 98 8.25 18.52 5.50
C TYR A 98 8.77 18.53 4.06
N LYS A 99 7.84 18.64 3.11
CA LYS A 99 8.14 18.83 1.69
C LYS A 99 8.73 20.23 1.47
N GLY A 100 9.77 20.29 0.63
CA GLY A 100 10.39 21.55 0.21
C GLY A 100 11.29 22.20 1.25
N VAL A 101 11.42 21.58 2.43
CA VAL A 101 12.25 22.04 3.54
C VAL A 101 13.48 21.14 3.65
N HIS A 102 14.62 21.73 3.98
CA HIS A 102 15.84 20.99 4.29
C HIS A 102 16.71 21.77 5.28
N TRP A 103 17.50 21.03 6.05
CA TRP A 103 18.50 21.61 6.95
C TRP A 103 19.74 22.07 6.18
N ALA A 104 20.06 23.36 6.25
CA ALA A 104 21.30 23.92 5.69
C ALA A 104 22.37 23.97 6.78
N LYS A 105 23.24 22.96 6.81
CA LYS A 105 24.26 22.77 7.86
C LYS A 105 25.23 23.95 7.96
N ASP A 106 25.63 24.50 6.82
CA ASP A 106 26.55 25.64 6.71
C ASP A 106 25.99 26.93 7.30
N LYS A 107 24.66 27.04 7.40
CA LYS A 107 23.96 28.23 7.93
C LYS A 107 23.26 27.99 9.25
N ASN A 108 23.24 26.74 9.74
CA ASN A 108 22.53 26.33 10.94
C ASN A 108 21.05 26.77 10.93
N LYS A 109 20.38 26.65 9.77
CA LYS A 109 19.00 27.11 9.54
C LYS A 109 18.21 26.16 8.64
N TRP A 110 16.90 26.13 8.82
CA TRP A 110 15.97 25.45 7.92
C TRP A 110 15.72 26.29 6.67
N THR A 111 15.88 25.71 5.49
CA THR A 111 15.66 26.41 4.22
C THR A 111 14.45 25.85 3.49
N ALA A 112 13.54 26.74 3.10
CA ALA A 112 12.37 26.42 2.29
C ALA A 112 12.61 26.74 0.81
N SER A 113 12.12 25.88 -0.07
CA SER A 113 12.18 26.08 -1.52
C SER A 113 11.05 25.34 -2.25
N ILE A 114 10.64 25.88 -3.39
CA ILE A 114 9.64 25.29 -4.29
C ILE A 114 10.21 25.22 -5.72
N VAL A 115 9.73 24.32 -6.57
CA VAL A 115 10.17 24.21 -7.97
C VAL A 115 9.06 24.65 -8.90
N ILE A 116 9.23 25.76 -9.60
CA ILE A 116 8.24 26.34 -10.52
C ILE A 116 8.83 26.27 -11.93
N ASP A 117 8.11 25.66 -12.87
CA ASP A 117 8.55 25.49 -14.27
C ASP A 117 9.98 24.95 -14.40
N GLY A 118 10.30 23.96 -13.57
CA GLY A 118 11.60 23.30 -13.53
C GLY A 118 12.70 24.07 -12.78
N LYS A 119 12.44 25.31 -12.33
CA LYS A 119 13.42 26.15 -11.62
C LYS A 119 13.15 26.18 -10.12
N LYS A 120 14.19 25.98 -9.32
CA LYS A 120 14.12 26.05 -7.85
C LYS A 120 14.05 27.51 -7.40
N LYS A 121 12.97 27.89 -6.73
CA LYS A 121 12.78 29.19 -6.08
C LYS A 121 13.07 29.06 -4.58
N TYR A 122 13.94 29.93 -4.08
CA TYR A 122 14.24 30.06 -2.66
C TYR A 122 13.12 30.83 -1.96
N LEU A 123 12.62 30.30 -0.85
CA LEU A 123 11.50 30.90 -0.10
C LEU A 123 11.96 31.54 1.22
N GLY A 124 13.13 31.18 1.72
CA GLY A 124 13.67 31.76 2.95
C GLY A 124 14.47 30.77 3.79
N ARG A 125 15.04 31.31 4.87
CA ARG A 125 15.74 30.58 5.93
C ARG A 125 15.12 30.91 7.27
N TYR A 126 14.87 29.88 8.06
CA TYR A 126 14.10 29.94 9.28
C TYR A 126 14.85 29.27 10.42
N LYS A 127 14.61 29.74 11.64
CA LYS A 127 15.15 29.10 12.85
C LYS A 127 14.41 27.79 13.13
N ASN A 128 13.09 27.77 12.93
CA ASN A 128 12.26 26.60 13.16
C ASN A 128 11.90 25.92 11.83
N GLU A 129 11.77 24.60 11.89
CA GLU A 129 11.40 23.79 10.74
C GLU A 129 9.95 24.07 10.28
N ASP A 130 9.05 24.28 11.24
CA ASP A 130 7.62 24.52 11.01
C ASP A 130 7.38 25.85 10.27
N ASP A 131 8.17 26.89 10.56
CA ASP A 131 8.09 28.18 9.87
C ASP A 131 8.51 28.04 8.40
N ALA A 132 9.55 27.24 8.13
CA ALA A 132 9.96 26.92 6.76
C ALA A 132 8.86 26.12 6.01
N ALA A 133 8.16 25.23 6.71
CA ALA A 133 7.06 24.47 6.13
C ALA A 133 5.83 25.34 5.84
N ARG A 134 5.51 26.32 6.70
CA ARG A 134 4.47 27.33 6.43
C ARG A 134 4.81 28.18 5.21
N ALA A 135 6.07 28.59 5.07
CA ALA A 135 6.52 29.32 3.88
C ALA A 135 6.39 28.50 2.59
N TYR A 136 6.67 27.19 2.66
CA TYR A 136 6.41 26.27 1.54
C TYR A 136 4.91 26.20 1.21
N ASN A 137 4.05 26.03 2.22
CA ASN A 137 2.59 25.97 2.01
C ASN A 137 2.06 27.27 1.39
N GLN A 138 2.53 28.43 1.85
CA GLN A 138 2.16 29.72 1.27
C GLN A 138 2.57 29.79 -0.20
N ALA A 139 3.77 29.33 -0.54
CA ALA A 139 4.22 29.28 -1.94
C ALA A 139 3.36 28.35 -2.82
N VAL A 140 2.80 27.26 -2.28
CA VAL A 140 1.84 26.42 -3.02
C VAL A 140 0.54 27.19 -3.32
N ILE A 141 0.07 28.01 -2.38
CA ILE A 141 -1.09 28.87 -2.58
C ILE A 141 -0.78 29.93 -3.64
N ASP A 142 0.32 30.66 -3.47
CA ASP A 142 0.67 31.81 -4.32
C ASP A 142 1.02 31.41 -5.76
N TYR A 143 1.80 30.33 -5.94
CA TYR A 143 2.32 29.95 -7.26
C TYR A 143 1.52 28.85 -7.95
N TRP A 144 0.80 28.01 -7.20
CA TRP A 144 0.02 26.90 -7.76
C TRP A 144 -1.48 27.01 -7.46
N ASN A 145 -1.97 28.12 -6.91
CA ASN A 145 -3.38 28.30 -6.53
C ASN A 145 -3.89 27.19 -5.59
N GLY A 146 -3.02 26.70 -4.71
CA GLY A 146 -3.33 25.57 -3.81
C GLY A 146 -3.25 24.19 -4.48
N ASP A 147 -2.94 24.11 -5.77
CA ASP A 147 -2.91 22.87 -6.56
C ASP A 147 -1.57 22.12 -6.39
N GLY A 148 -1.28 21.74 -5.15
CA GLY A 148 -0.12 20.95 -4.76
C GLY A 148 -0.20 20.43 -3.32
N TYR A 149 0.79 19.65 -2.92
CA TYR A 149 0.87 19.09 -1.58
C TYR A 149 1.07 20.20 -0.54
N LEU A 150 0.16 20.30 0.43
CA LEU A 150 0.30 21.15 1.61
C LEU A 150 0.78 20.30 2.78
N ASN A 151 1.86 20.75 3.44
CA ASN A 151 2.37 20.12 4.65
C ASN A 151 1.38 20.28 5.80
N VAL A 152 1.16 19.22 6.58
CA VAL A 152 0.47 19.28 7.87
C VAL A 152 1.47 19.69 8.93
N ILE A 153 1.36 20.91 9.46
CA ILE A 153 2.33 21.45 10.42
C ILE A 153 2.23 20.71 11.76
N GLY A 154 3.37 20.38 12.34
CA GLY A 154 3.49 19.58 13.56
C GLY A 154 3.66 18.08 13.30
N GLU A 155 3.33 17.60 12.11
CA GLU A 155 3.37 16.17 11.77
C GLU A 155 4.56 15.77 10.90
N ASP A 156 4.92 14.49 10.96
CA ASP A 156 5.89 13.93 10.02
C ASP A 156 5.22 13.67 8.67
N ASN A 157 5.50 14.54 7.70
CA ASN A 157 4.97 14.48 6.34
C ASN A 157 5.84 13.59 5.42
N ARG A 158 6.80 12.84 5.97
CA ARG A 158 7.56 11.86 5.20
C ARG A 158 6.71 10.61 4.98
N LEU A 159 6.91 10.00 3.82
CA LEU A 159 6.42 8.64 3.60
C LEU A 159 7.06 7.72 4.66
N ARG A 160 6.26 7.13 5.55
CA ARG A 160 6.80 6.16 6.51
C ARG A 160 7.20 4.89 5.76
N PRO A 161 8.43 4.37 5.89
CA PRO A 161 8.77 3.04 5.42
C PRO A 161 8.02 2.01 6.27
N LYS A 162 7.38 1.04 5.62
CA LYS A 162 6.85 -0.16 6.27
C LYS A 162 8.10 -0.96 6.58
N ASN A 163 8.18 -1.52 7.78
CA ASN A 163 9.27 -2.41 8.16
C ASN A 163 9.15 -3.73 7.39
N LEU A 164 9.43 -3.72 6.08
CA LEU A 164 9.57 -4.92 5.28
C LEU A 164 10.95 -5.55 5.54
N SER A 165 11.22 -5.88 6.80
CA SER A 165 12.00 -7.08 7.06
C SER A 165 11.11 -8.21 6.52
N THR A 166 11.37 -8.68 5.30
CA THR A 166 10.86 -9.99 4.87
C THR A 166 11.46 -11.01 5.82
N LYS A 167 10.84 -11.19 6.99
CA LYS A 167 11.26 -12.16 7.98
C LYS A 167 11.06 -13.52 7.30
N ARG A 168 12.16 -14.27 7.20
CA ARG A 168 12.28 -15.62 6.59
C ARG A 168 11.12 -16.57 6.93
N LYS A 169 10.36 -16.32 8.01
CA LYS A 169 9.22 -17.09 8.52
C LYS A 169 8.00 -17.22 7.57
N GLN A 170 7.72 -16.28 6.66
CA GLN A 170 6.57 -16.41 5.73
C GLN A 170 6.90 -17.18 4.42
N ASN A 171 8.13 -17.70 4.26
CA ASN A 171 8.55 -18.44 3.07
C ASN A 171 8.37 -19.95 3.25
N LEU A 172 7.16 -20.44 2.99
CA LEU A 172 6.94 -21.87 2.71
C LEU A 172 7.32 -22.18 1.25
N LYS A 173 8.62 -22.07 0.89
CA LYS A 173 9.12 -22.67 -0.36
C LYS A 173 9.53 -24.11 -0.07
N GLY A 174 8.57 -25.04 -0.14
CA GLY A 174 8.89 -26.45 -0.29
C GLY A 174 9.50 -26.70 -1.67
N ARG A 175 10.59 -27.49 -1.74
CA ARG A 175 11.13 -28.02 -3.00
C ARG A 175 10.00 -28.78 -3.72
N LYS A 176 9.71 -28.39 -4.97
CA LYS A 176 8.64 -28.90 -5.87
C LYS A 176 7.20 -28.50 -5.52
N ASN A 177 6.89 -27.20 -5.53
CA ASN A 177 5.53 -26.71 -5.28
C ASN A 177 4.57 -26.94 -6.48
N LEU A 178 4.03 -28.16 -6.60
CA LEU A 178 3.12 -28.58 -7.69
C LEU A 178 1.81 -27.79 -7.79
N THR A 179 1.41 -27.10 -6.72
CA THR A 179 0.14 -26.35 -6.65
C THR A 179 0.24 -24.94 -7.24
N LYS A 180 1.47 -24.41 -7.41
CA LYS A 180 1.78 -22.99 -7.71
C LYS A 180 1.34 -22.00 -6.63
N TYR A 181 0.68 -22.45 -5.56
CA TYR A 181 0.19 -21.62 -4.47
C TYR A 181 0.99 -21.89 -3.19
N LYS A 182 1.40 -20.82 -2.51
CA LYS A 182 2.06 -20.81 -1.21
C LYS A 182 1.15 -21.46 -0.16
N GLY A 183 1.77 -22.30 0.67
CA GLY A 183 1.10 -22.94 1.81
C GLY A 183 0.10 -24.02 1.42
N LEU A 184 -0.01 -24.37 0.12
CA LEU A 184 -0.93 -25.38 -0.37
C LEU A 184 -0.22 -26.72 -0.63
N TYR A 185 -0.85 -27.79 -0.17
CA TYR A 185 -0.41 -29.16 -0.35
C TYR A 185 -1.52 -29.97 -1.01
N LYS A 186 -1.19 -30.66 -2.10
CA LYS A 186 -2.13 -31.54 -2.82
C LYS A 186 -2.09 -32.93 -2.18
N ASP A 187 -3.26 -33.50 -1.94
CA ASP A 187 -3.45 -34.91 -1.59
C ASP A 187 -4.34 -35.61 -2.64
N LYS A 188 -4.79 -36.84 -2.36
CA LYS A 188 -5.63 -37.62 -3.30
C LYS A 188 -7.04 -37.04 -3.46
N SER A 189 -7.52 -36.29 -2.47
CA SER A 189 -8.91 -35.85 -2.36
C SER A 189 -9.08 -34.36 -2.70
N GLY A 190 -8.01 -33.56 -2.61
CA GLY A 190 -8.05 -32.12 -2.81
C GLY A 190 -6.78 -31.39 -2.36
N TYR A 191 -6.98 -30.23 -1.73
CA TYR A 191 -5.93 -29.28 -1.37
C TYR A 191 -6.07 -28.83 0.08
N SER A 192 -5.05 -29.10 0.89
CA SER A 192 -4.91 -28.56 2.23
C SER A 192 -4.09 -27.26 2.20
N ALA A 193 -4.51 -26.29 3.01
CA ALA A 193 -3.82 -25.03 3.22
C ALA A 193 -3.20 -25.00 4.62
N SER A 194 -1.97 -24.50 4.72
CA SER A 194 -1.27 -24.25 5.98
C SER A 194 -0.52 -22.93 5.92
N ILE A 195 -0.43 -22.25 7.07
CA ILE A 195 0.33 -21.01 7.23
C ILE A 195 1.41 -21.20 8.31
N TYR A 196 2.52 -20.48 8.17
CA TYR A 196 3.57 -20.49 9.18
C TYR A 196 3.44 -19.24 10.05
N TYR A 197 3.19 -19.46 11.34
CA TYR A 197 3.13 -18.42 12.36
C TYR A 197 3.73 -19.04 13.63
N ASP A 198 5.01 -18.74 13.85
CA ASP A 198 5.99 -19.44 14.72
C ASP A 198 6.21 -20.93 14.44
N LYS A 199 5.14 -21.69 14.22
CA LYS A 199 5.15 -23.06 13.70
C LYS A 199 4.20 -23.19 12.50
N LYS A 200 4.22 -24.33 11.84
CA LYS A 200 3.28 -24.64 10.75
C LYS A 200 1.90 -24.92 11.33
N ASN A 201 0.90 -24.16 10.89
CA ASN A 201 -0.49 -24.27 11.32
C ASN A 201 -1.37 -24.65 10.12
N TYR A 202 -2.09 -25.76 10.23
CA TYR A 202 -3.11 -26.15 9.26
C TYR A 202 -4.31 -25.19 9.36
N ILE A 203 -4.82 -24.69 8.24
CA ILE A 203 -5.90 -23.67 8.24
C ILE A 203 -7.17 -24.11 7.52
N GLY A 204 -7.12 -25.17 6.72
CA GLY A 204 -8.32 -25.73 6.10
C GLY A 204 -8.04 -26.59 4.89
N TYR A 205 -9.11 -27.18 4.36
CA TYR A 205 -9.08 -28.07 3.21
C TYR A 205 -10.20 -27.69 2.25
N GLN A 206 -9.92 -27.77 0.94
CA GLN A 206 -10.90 -27.58 -0.12
C GLN A 206 -10.63 -28.53 -1.29
N LYS A 207 -11.71 -28.93 -1.99
CA LYS A 207 -11.58 -29.66 -3.26
C LYS A 207 -11.03 -28.77 -4.37
N ASP A 208 -11.42 -27.50 -4.42
CA ASP A 208 -10.91 -26.52 -5.39
C ASP A 208 -9.63 -25.84 -4.84
N LYS A 209 -8.56 -25.86 -5.65
CA LYS A 209 -7.25 -25.27 -5.31
C LYS A 209 -7.30 -23.76 -5.06
N ARG A 210 -8.14 -23.01 -5.77
CA ARG A 210 -8.31 -21.56 -5.64
C ARG A 210 -9.03 -21.24 -4.33
N LYS A 211 -10.06 -22.02 -3.96
CA LYS A 211 -10.72 -21.88 -2.64
C LYS A 211 -9.73 -22.11 -1.49
N ALA A 212 -8.89 -23.15 -1.57
CA ALA A 212 -7.82 -23.37 -0.59
C ALA A 212 -6.80 -22.22 -0.55
N ALA A 213 -6.44 -21.66 -1.71
CA ALA A 213 -5.52 -20.52 -1.80
C ALA A 213 -6.12 -19.23 -1.21
N LEU A 214 -7.44 -19.02 -1.35
CA LEU A 214 -8.14 -17.90 -0.73
C LEU A 214 -8.26 -18.05 0.79
N ILE A 215 -8.46 -19.27 1.30
CA ILE A 215 -8.36 -19.55 2.74
C ILE A 215 -6.99 -19.14 3.28
N TYR A 216 -5.92 -19.51 2.56
CA TYR A 216 -4.56 -19.08 2.90
C TYR A 216 -4.46 -17.56 2.94
N ASN A 217 -4.96 -16.87 1.90
CA ASN A 217 -4.90 -15.42 1.85
C ASN A 217 -5.64 -14.78 3.03
N LYS A 218 -6.87 -15.21 3.32
CA LYS A 218 -7.69 -14.65 4.41
C LYS A 218 -7.04 -14.84 5.78
N CYS A 219 -6.47 -16.02 6.06
CA CYS A 219 -5.73 -16.26 7.30
C CYS A 219 -4.41 -15.47 7.36
N ALA A 220 -3.71 -15.32 6.23
CA ALA A 220 -2.49 -14.52 6.16
C ALA A 220 -2.77 -13.05 6.46
N ILE A 221 -3.82 -12.48 5.86
CA ILE A 221 -4.29 -11.12 6.15
C ILE A 221 -4.67 -10.98 7.62
N TYR A 222 -5.38 -11.96 8.19
CA TYR A 222 -5.76 -11.88 9.61
C TYR A 222 -4.54 -11.82 10.55
N LEU A 223 -3.56 -12.70 10.34
CA LEU A 223 -2.39 -12.87 11.20
C LEU A 223 -1.31 -11.80 10.98
N HIS A 224 -1.10 -11.39 9.73
CA HIS A 224 -0.01 -10.49 9.34
C HIS A 224 -0.49 -9.10 8.91
N GLY A 225 -1.80 -8.90 8.81
CA GLY A 225 -2.38 -7.65 8.32
C GLY A 225 -1.83 -7.28 6.95
N ASP A 226 -1.37 -6.04 6.87
CA ASP A 226 -0.75 -5.44 5.71
C ASP A 226 0.56 -6.09 5.24
N GLU A 227 1.18 -6.93 6.08
CA GLU A 227 2.44 -7.64 5.78
C GLU A 227 2.21 -9.07 5.24
N ALA A 228 0.96 -9.45 5.00
CA ALA A 228 0.61 -10.76 4.49
C ALA A 228 1.12 -10.99 3.06
N ILE A 229 1.84 -12.08 2.83
CA ILE A 229 2.20 -12.52 1.47
C ILE A 229 1.15 -13.47 0.94
N LEU A 230 0.51 -13.10 -0.16
CA LEU A 230 -0.67 -13.81 -0.68
C LEU A 230 -0.40 -14.60 -1.95
N ASN A 231 -1.30 -15.52 -2.22
CA ASN A 231 -1.45 -16.24 -3.49
C ASN A 231 -2.21 -15.37 -4.49
N ASP A 232 -1.73 -15.33 -5.72
CA ASP A 232 -2.43 -14.68 -6.85
C ASP A 232 -3.53 -15.61 -7.36
N VAL A 233 -4.78 -15.36 -6.94
CA VAL A 233 -5.93 -16.21 -7.27
C VAL A 233 -6.92 -15.40 -8.13
N PRO A 234 -7.22 -15.86 -9.36
CA PRO A 234 -8.25 -15.24 -10.17
C PRO A 234 -9.61 -15.29 -9.50
N MET A 235 -10.20 -14.14 -9.18
CA MET A 235 -11.43 -14.04 -8.40
C MET A 235 -12.67 -14.11 -9.31
N THR A 236 -13.48 -15.15 -9.11
CA THR A 236 -14.82 -15.30 -9.71
C THR A 236 -15.89 -14.98 -8.66
N ASP A 237 -17.14 -14.75 -9.07
CA ASP A 237 -18.20 -14.42 -8.12
C ASP A 237 -18.47 -15.55 -7.11
N GLU A 238 -18.40 -16.81 -7.55
CA GLU A 238 -18.42 -17.99 -6.66
C GLU A 238 -17.32 -17.93 -5.60
N LEU A 239 -16.12 -17.49 -5.97
CA LEU A 239 -14.98 -17.42 -5.05
C LEU A 239 -15.11 -16.24 -4.06
N LYS A 240 -15.70 -15.12 -4.49
CA LYS A 240 -16.02 -13.98 -3.62
C LYS A 240 -17.04 -14.38 -2.56
N GLU A 241 -18.13 -15.03 -2.98
CA GLU A 241 -19.18 -15.51 -2.09
C GLU A 241 -18.61 -16.53 -1.08
N PHE A 242 -17.85 -17.50 -1.58
CA PHE A 242 -17.19 -18.50 -0.75
C PHE A 242 -16.32 -17.86 0.33
N ILE A 243 -15.40 -16.97 -0.06
CA ILE A 243 -14.43 -16.41 0.89
C ILE A 243 -15.08 -15.42 1.86
N SER A 244 -16.15 -14.74 1.46
CA SER A 244 -16.95 -13.89 2.36
C SER A 244 -17.56 -14.72 3.49
N ASN A 245 -18.18 -15.84 3.15
CA ASN A 245 -18.87 -16.73 4.10
C ASN A 245 -17.91 -17.60 4.93
N TRP A 246 -16.69 -17.84 4.45
CA TRP A 246 -15.73 -18.70 5.16
C TRP A 246 -15.14 -18.00 6.40
N LYS A 247 -15.27 -18.63 7.57
CA LYS A 247 -14.84 -18.07 8.86
C LYS A 247 -13.42 -18.51 9.22
N ILE A 248 -12.63 -17.58 9.79
CA ILE A 248 -11.28 -17.87 10.28
C ILE A 248 -11.37 -18.82 11.48
N PRO A 249 -10.64 -19.96 11.48
CA PRO A 249 -10.68 -20.93 12.58
C PRO A 249 -10.22 -20.32 13.89
N GLU A 250 -10.85 -20.71 15.00
CA GLU A 250 -10.58 -20.13 16.32
C GLU A 250 -9.12 -20.29 16.77
N LYS A 251 -8.51 -21.43 16.44
CA LYS A 251 -7.07 -21.66 16.68
C LYS A 251 -6.16 -20.64 16.01
N ILE A 252 -6.58 -20.03 14.89
CA ILE A 252 -5.81 -18.98 14.20
C ILE A 252 -6.02 -17.63 14.87
N LYS A 253 -7.19 -17.40 15.45
CA LYS A 253 -7.44 -16.20 16.26
C LYS A 253 -6.55 -16.16 17.49
N ARG A 254 -6.51 -17.28 18.25
CA ARG A 254 -5.68 -17.43 19.45
C ARG A 254 -4.20 -17.13 19.23
N LEU A 255 -3.63 -17.55 18.09
CA LEU A 255 -2.23 -17.25 17.74
C LEU A 255 -1.93 -15.75 17.67
N LYS A 256 -2.91 -14.93 17.27
CA LYS A 256 -2.75 -13.47 17.21
C LYS A 256 -2.83 -12.85 18.60
N ASP A 257 -3.70 -13.38 19.45
CA ASP A 257 -3.91 -12.90 20.81
C ASP A 257 -2.69 -13.21 21.69
N GLU A 258 -2.18 -14.45 21.63
CA GLU A 258 -0.97 -14.91 22.35
C GLU A 258 0.29 -14.09 21.97
N ALA A 259 0.42 -13.71 20.70
CA ALA A 259 1.52 -12.89 20.22
C ALA A 259 1.44 -11.44 20.75
N ASN A 260 0.24 -10.88 20.85
CA ASN A 260 0.05 -9.53 21.39
C ASN A 260 0.33 -9.47 22.90
N GLU A 261 0.00 -10.53 23.65
CA GLU A 261 0.29 -10.63 25.08
C GLU A 261 1.80 -10.69 25.37
N HIS A 262 2.57 -11.49 24.62
CA HIS A 262 4.03 -11.54 24.77
C HIS A 262 4.71 -10.20 24.45
N THR A 263 4.18 -9.41 23.52
CA THR A 263 4.78 -8.11 23.16
C THR A 263 4.59 -7.03 24.23
N ASN A 264 3.63 -7.23 25.14
CA ASN A 264 3.36 -6.31 26.26
C ASN A 264 4.18 -6.66 27.51
N GLN A 265 4.55 -7.92 27.72
CA GLN A 265 5.39 -8.34 28.86
C GLN A 265 6.87 -7.93 28.70
N ASP A 266 7.36 -7.75 27.48
CA ASP A 266 8.74 -7.26 27.22
C ASP A 266 8.88 -5.72 27.33
N ARG A 267 7.82 -5.01 27.74
CA ARG A 267 7.77 -3.54 27.85
C ARG A 267 7.53 -3.03 29.28
N GLU A 268 7.43 -3.91 30.26
CA GLU A 268 7.50 -3.61 31.70
C GLU A 268 8.90 -3.90 32.24
#